data_AF-A0A8T3ZPZ9-F1
#
_entry.id   AF-A0A8T3ZPZ9-F1
#
_cell.length_a   1.000
_cell.length_b   1.000
_cell.length_c   1.000
_cell.angle_alpha   90.00
_cell.angle_beta   90.00
_cell.angle_gamma   90.00
#
_symmetry.space_group_name_H-M   'P 1'
#
loop_
_entity.id
_entity.type
_entity.pdbx_description
1 polymer ?
#
loop_
_entity_poly.entity_id
_entity_poly.type
_entity_poly.pdbx_seq_one_letter_code
_entity_poly.pdbx_strand_id
1 'polypeptide(L)'
;MRTLDNIPDFIVIYLPIIIATITGIIGTGLGIHNFVQGQRDRRPVFSEFQRKQDGVGAWYIFVHSPTKPVRRCNAIFKGQQLQLRNEKGYEQTVPLGGGCNFDMPSGVSDHDDNFVIIRDGKKNIEKEKFSKMITVGI
;
A
#
# COMPACT_ATOMS: atom_id res chain seq x y z
N MET A 1 56.88 -7.79 -7.89
CA MET A 1 55.52 -8.08 -8.39
C MET A 1 55.41 -9.60 -8.45
N ARG A 2 54.83 -10.24 -7.43
CA ARG A 2 54.79 -11.71 -7.33
C ARG A 2 53.64 -12.24 -8.18
N THR A 3 54.01 -12.88 -9.27
CA THR A 3 53.18 -13.77 -10.08
C THR A 3 52.60 -14.89 -9.22
N LEU A 4 51.40 -15.34 -9.61
CA LEU A 4 50.62 -16.44 -9.07
C LEU A 4 51.37 -17.80 -9.17
N ASP A 5 52.49 -17.96 -8.50
CA ASP A 5 53.33 -19.17 -8.59
C ASP A 5 52.94 -20.24 -7.56
N ASN A 6 51.63 -20.48 -7.35
CA ASN A 6 51.11 -21.69 -6.71
C ASN A 6 49.66 -21.96 -7.17
N ILE A 7 49.52 -22.62 -8.31
CA ILE A 7 48.24 -23.19 -8.80
C ILE A 7 47.48 -23.99 -7.72
N PRO A 8 48.12 -24.82 -6.86
CA PRO A 8 47.39 -25.54 -5.82
C PRO A 8 46.79 -24.61 -4.74
N ASP A 9 47.47 -23.54 -4.35
CA ASP A 9 46.93 -22.59 -3.35
C ASP A 9 45.74 -21.80 -3.92
N PHE A 10 45.80 -21.44 -5.20
CA PHE A 10 44.69 -20.77 -5.88
C PHE A 10 43.43 -21.65 -5.93
N ILE A 11 43.57 -22.92 -6.29
CA ILE A 11 42.43 -23.85 -6.43
C ILE A 11 41.91 -24.33 -5.06
N VAL A 12 42.78 -24.55 -4.07
CA VAL A 12 42.40 -25.12 -2.77
C VAL A 12 41.91 -24.05 -1.79
N ILE A 13 42.47 -22.84 -1.82
CA ILE A 13 42.15 -21.79 -0.85
C ILE A 13 41.28 -20.71 -1.47
N TYR A 14 41.67 -20.17 -2.62
CA TYR A 14 41.00 -18.99 -3.18
C TYR A 14 39.72 -19.34 -3.94
N LEU A 15 39.71 -20.42 -4.73
CA LEU A 15 38.54 -20.82 -5.51
C LEU A 15 37.29 -21.11 -4.64
N PRO A 16 37.38 -21.85 -3.50
CA PRO A 16 36.22 -22.06 -2.64
C PRO A 16 35.72 -20.77 -1.98
N ILE A 17 36.63 -19.85 -1.62
CA ILE A 17 36.27 -18.54 -1.06
C ILE A 17 35.53 -17.70 -2.11
N ILE A 18 36.00 -17.69 -3.36
CA ILE A 18 35.35 -16.99 -4.47
C ILE A 18 33.96 -17.59 -4.73
N ILE A 19 33.84 -18.91 -4.80
CA ILE A 19 32.55 -19.59 -5.00
C ILE A 19 31.60 -19.28 -3.84
N ALA A 20 32.03 -19.42 -2.59
CA ALA A 20 31.22 -19.12 -1.42
C ALA A 20 30.75 -17.65 -1.40
N THR A 21 31.62 -16.72 -1.80
CA THR A 21 31.29 -15.29 -1.90
C THR A 21 30.24 -15.05 -2.98
N ILE A 22 30.41 -15.62 -4.18
CA ILE A 22 29.46 -15.49 -5.28
C ILE A 22 28.11 -16.12 -4.91
N THR A 23 28.11 -17.33 -4.34
CA THR A 23 26.90 -18.01 -3.87
C THR A 23 26.20 -17.22 -2.78
N GLY A 24 26.94 -16.63 -1.84
CA GLY A 24 26.40 -15.75 -0.80
C GLY A 24 25.73 -14.49 -1.37
N ILE A 25 26.37 -13.84 -2.36
CA ILE A 25 25.82 -12.65 -3.04
C ILE A 25 24.54 -13.01 -3.81
N ILE A 26 24.56 -14.09 -4.59
CA ILE A 26 23.40 -14.55 -5.36
C ILE A 26 22.25 -14.95 -4.42
N GLY A 27 22.54 -15.71 -3.36
CA GLY A 27 21.54 -16.14 -2.38
C GLY A 27 20.90 -14.95 -1.66
N THR A 28 21.71 -13.99 -1.21
CA THR A 28 21.21 -12.77 -0.55
C THR A 28 20.41 -11.91 -1.52
N GLY A 29 20.88 -11.76 -2.77
CA GLY A 29 20.18 -11.02 -3.81
C GLY A 29 18.80 -11.61 -4.14
N LEU A 30 18.71 -12.93 -4.28
CA LEU A 30 17.44 -13.63 -4.50
C LEU A 30 16.51 -13.50 -3.29
N GLY A 31 17.04 -13.58 -2.07
CA GLY A 31 16.27 -13.38 -0.84
C GLY A 31 15.65 -11.98 -0.74
N ILE A 32 16.45 -10.93 -0.98
CA ILE A 32 15.97 -9.55 -1.01
C ILE A 32 14.95 -9.35 -2.12
N HIS A 33 15.21 -9.88 -3.32
CA HIS A 33 14.30 -9.78 -4.45
C HIS A 33 12.93 -10.40 -4.13
N ASN A 34 12.90 -11.62 -3.60
CA ASN A 34 11.66 -12.30 -3.23
C ASN A 34 10.93 -11.58 -2.09
N PHE A 35 11.65 -11.01 -1.13
CA PHE A 35 11.07 -10.19 -0.07
C PHE A 35 10.42 -8.92 -0.62
N VAL A 36 11.11 -8.19 -1.51
CA VAL A 36 10.61 -6.96 -2.14
C VAL A 36 9.43 -7.27 -3.06
N GLN A 37 9.48 -8.34 -3.85
CA GLN A 37 8.33 -8.80 -4.65
C GLN A 37 7.14 -9.18 -3.76
N GLY A 38 7.39 -9.94 -2.69
CA GLY A 38 6.36 -10.29 -1.71
C GLY A 38 5.70 -9.07 -1.04
N GLN A 39 6.43 -7.97 -0.85
CA GLN A 39 5.84 -6.70 -0.40
C GLN A 39 5.11 -5.93 -1.52
N ARG A 40 5.58 -6.02 -2.76
CA ARG A 40 4.90 -5.41 -3.91
C ARG A 40 3.54 -6.03 -4.18
N ASP A 41 3.40 -7.34 -3.99
CA ASP A 41 2.17 -8.07 -4.28
C ASP A 41 1.12 -8.00 -3.16
N ARG A 42 1.51 -7.57 -1.95
CA ARG A 42 0.55 -7.31 -0.87
C ARG A 42 -0.38 -6.16 -1.26
N ARG A 43 -1.67 -6.45 -1.29
CA ARG A 43 -2.72 -5.43 -1.38
C ARG A 43 -2.73 -4.65 -0.06
N PRO A 44 -2.92 -3.31 -0.11
CA PRO A 44 -3.17 -2.55 1.11
C PRO A 44 -4.36 -3.18 1.84
N VAL A 45 -4.22 -3.38 3.14
CA VAL A 45 -5.34 -3.83 3.98
C VAL A 45 -5.86 -2.56 4.63
N PHE A 46 -7.02 -2.10 4.20
CA PHE A 46 -7.72 -1.03 4.90
C PHE A 46 -8.46 -1.72 6.05
N SER A 47 -8.09 -1.39 7.29
CA SER A 47 -8.96 -1.71 8.43
C SER A 47 -10.31 -1.05 8.18
N GLU A 48 -11.41 -1.77 8.45
CA GLU A 48 -12.81 -1.34 8.39
C GLU A 48 -13.01 0.15 8.06
N PHE A 49 -13.56 0.46 6.88
CA PHE A 49 -13.77 1.83 6.41
C PHE A 49 -14.39 2.71 7.49
N GLN A 50 -13.59 3.64 8.02
CA GLN A 50 -14.06 4.54 9.06
C GLN A 50 -14.89 5.65 8.41
N ARG A 51 -16.18 5.40 8.27
CA ARG A 51 -17.17 6.40 7.91
C ARG A 51 -17.45 7.23 9.15
N LYS A 52 -17.34 8.53 9.01
CA LYS A 52 -17.57 9.45 10.11
C LYS A 52 -18.52 10.53 9.63
N GLN A 53 -19.43 10.91 10.50
CA GLN A 53 -20.26 12.09 10.31
C GLN A 53 -19.58 13.23 11.06
N ASP A 54 -19.51 14.40 10.45
CA ASP A 54 -19.03 15.59 11.15
C ASP A 54 -20.12 16.21 12.03
N GLY A 55 -19.75 17.25 12.78
CA GLY A 55 -20.69 17.96 13.66
C GLY A 55 -21.82 18.70 12.94
N VAL A 56 -21.78 18.78 11.61
CA VAL A 56 -22.77 19.46 10.75
C VAL A 56 -23.66 18.43 10.04
N GLY A 57 -23.42 17.14 10.27
CA GLY A 57 -24.20 16.05 9.66
C GLY A 57 -23.69 15.60 8.29
N ALA A 58 -22.56 16.13 7.79
CA ALA A 58 -21.96 15.70 6.54
C ALA A 58 -21.11 14.45 6.73
N TRP A 59 -21.21 13.51 5.79
CA TRP A 59 -20.45 12.27 5.80
C TRP A 59 -19.07 12.45 5.16
N TYR A 60 -18.08 11.78 5.71
CA TYR A 60 -16.76 11.63 5.10
C TYR A 60 -16.24 10.22 5.30
N ILE A 61 -15.38 9.79 4.40
CA ILE A 61 -14.68 8.51 4.49
C ILE A 61 -13.22 8.75 4.85
N PHE A 62 -12.73 8.02 5.83
CA PHE A 62 -11.30 7.97 6.14
C PHE A 62 -10.69 6.72 5.52
N VAL A 63 -9.64 6.92 4.74
CA VAL A 63 -8.89 5.89 4.04
C VAL A 63 -7.52 5.79 4.70
N HIS A 64 -7.24 4.67 5.36
CA HIS A 64 -5.99 4.42 6.06
C HIS A 64 -5.21 3.28 5.42
N SER A 65 -3.95 3.50 5.07
CA SER A 65 -3.11 2.46 4.45
C SER A 65 -1.96 2.04 5.37
N PRO A 66 -2.21 1.15 6.35
CA PRO A 66 -1.21 0.75 7.34
C PRO A 66 -0.07 -0.06 6.74
N THR A 67 -0.33 -0.81 5.67
CA THR A 67 0.63 -1.82 5.16
C THR A 67 1.43 -1.36 3.93
N LYS A 68 1.00 -0.31 3.22
CA LYS A 68 1.66 0.14 1.98
C LYS A 68 1.38 1.60 1.66
N PRO A 69 2.33 2.37 1.12
CA PRO A 69 2.03 3.69 0.58
C PRO A 69 1.16 3.58 -0.69
N VAL A 70 0.20 4.48 -0.84
CA VAL A 70 -0.64 4.61 -2.04
C VAL A 70 -0.27 5.91 -2.73
N ARG A 71 0.24 5.84 -3.96
CA ARG A 71 0.77 7.04 -4.64
C ARG A 71 -0.33 7.95 -5.16
N ARG A 72 -1.40 7.36 -5.68
CA ARG A 72 -2.50 8.09 -6.33
C ARG A 72 -3.83 7.67 -5.73
N CYS A 73 -3.98 7.89 -4.43
CA CYS A 73 -5.18 7.51 -3.71
C CYS A 73 -6.33 8.44 -4.12
N ASN A 74 -7.37 7.87 -4.71
CA ASN A 74 -8.63 8.58 -5.00
C ASN A 74 -9.82 7.71 -4.61
N ALA A 75 -10.97 8.34 -4.38
CA ALA A 75 -12.20 7.68 -3.98
C ALA A 75 -13.36 8.08 -4.90
N ILE A 76 -14.25 7.13 -5.18
CA ILE A 76 -15.42 7.32 -6.03
C ILE A 76 -16.67 6.78 -5.34
N PHE A 77 -17.75 7.54 -5.44
CA PHE A 77 -19.08 7.15 -4.97
C PHE A 77 -20.13 7.54 -6.00
N LYS A 78 -21.08 6.65 -6.33
CA LYS A 78 -22.11 6.88 -7.37
C LYS A 78 -21.55 7.37 -8.72
N GLY A 79 -20.32 6.96 -9.06
CA GLY A 79 -19.64 7.39 -10.29
C GLY A 79 -18.98 8.78 -10.21
N GLN A 80 -19.12 9.50 -9.10
CA GLN A 80 -18.47 10.80 -8.87
C GLN A 80 -17.17 10.62 -8.06
N GLN A 81 -16.13 11.36 -8.45
CA GLN A 81 -14.90 11.46 -7.65
C GLN A 81 -15.13 12.30 -6.40
N LEU A 82 -14.67 11.82 -5.25
CA LEU A 82 -14.81 12.49 -3.97
C LEU A 82 -13.67 13.49 -3.76
N GLN A 83 -13.99 14.67 -3.22
CA GLN A 83 -13.00 15.69 -2.92
C GLN A 83 -12.23 15.35 -1.65
N LEU A 84 -10.96 15.73 -1.61
CA LEU A 84 -10.16 15.67 -0.39
C LEU A 84 -10.69 16.70 0.60
N ARG A 85 -10.87 16.29 1.86
CA ARG A 85 -11.47 17.16 2.89
C ARG A 85 -10.56 18.30 3.34
N ASN A 86 -9.27 18.01 3.46
CA ASN A 86 -8.28 18.94 4.01
C ASN A 86 -7.38 19.55 2.92
N GLU A 87 -7.60 19.18 1.65
CA GLU A 87 -6.73 19.51 0.53
C GLU A 87 -7.54 19.81 -0.72
N LYS A 88 -6.94 20.49 -1.69
CA LYS A 88 -7.59 20.71 -2.99
C LYS A 88 -7.38 19.50 -3.89
N GLY A 89 -8.46 19.02 -4.50
CA GLY A 89 -8.43 18.00 -5.53
C GLY A 89 -9.12 16.70 -5.13
N TYR A 90 -8.82 15.64 -5.89
CA TYR A 90 -9.49 14.33 -5.80
C TYR A 90 -8.50 13.18 -5.61
N GLU A 91 -7.20 13.47 -5.57
CA GLU A 91 -6.14 12.48 -5.54
C GLU A 91 -5.00 12.93 -4.63
N GLN A 92 -4.52 12.03 -3.77
CA GLN A 92 -3.43 12.31 -2.83
C GLN A 92 -2.47 11.11 -2.71
N THR A 93 -1.19 11.38 -2.44
CA THR A 93 -0.26 10.36 -1.98
C THR A 93 -0.45 10.08 -0.49
N VAL A 94 -0.77 8.84 -0.14
CA VAL A 94 -0.89 8.36 1.24
C VAL A 94 0.42 7.63 1.61
N PRO A 95 1.19 8.12 2.60
CA PRO A 95 2.40 7.45 3.05
C PRO A 95 2.07 6.17 3.83
N LEU A 96 3.09 5.33 4.06
CA LEU A 96 2.93 4.12 4.89
C LEU A 96 2.45 4.51 6.30
N GLY A 97 1.37 3.88 6.77
CA GLY A 97 0.78 4.19 8.07
C GLY A 97 -0.03 5.48 8.10
N GLY A 98 -0.06 6.24 7.00
CA GLY A 98 -0.86 7.45 6.85
C GLY A 98 -2.27 7.18 6.32
N GLY A 99 -3.07 8.24 6.28
CA GLY A 99 -4.41 8.20 5.72
C GLY A 99 -4.87 9.54 5.19
N CYS A 100 -5.98 9.54 4.48
CA CYS A 100 -6.60 10.73 3.93
C CYS A 100 -8.12 10.66 4.10
N ASN A 101 -8.76 11.83 4.09
CA ASN A 101 -10.21 11.96 4.22
C ASN A 101 -10.80 12.45 2.91
N PHE A 102 -11.89 11.83 2.48
CA PHE A 102 -12.67 12.29 1.34
C PHE A 102 -14.09 12.66 1.78
N ASP A 103 -14.57 13.81 1.32
CA ASP A 103 -15.93 14.27 1.60
C ASP A 103 -16.93 13.55 0.72
N MET A 104 -18.03 13.10 1.33
CA MET A 104 -19.15 12.53 0.59
C MET A 104 -20.04 13.64 0.02
N PRO A 105 -20.70 13.42 -1.13
CA PRO A 105 -21.66 14.38 -1.66
C PRO A 105 -22.83 14.59 -0.69
N SER A 106 -23.48 15.75 -0.80
CA SER A 106 -24.69 16.05 -0.04
C SER A 106 -25.83 15.08 -0.37
N GLY A 107 -26.72 14.85 0.60
CA GLY A 107 -27.87 13.94 0.42
C GLY A 107 -27.55 12.46 0.54
N VAL A 108 -26.33 12.10 0.98
CA VAL A 108 -25.99 10.72 1.36
C VAL A 108 -26.66 10.35 2.68
N SER A 109 -27.37 9.22 2.68
CA SER A 109 -28.04 8.64 3.84
C SER A 109 -27.27 7.43 4.37
N ASP A 110 -27.47 7.11 5.64
CA ASP A 110 -26.97 5.90 6.29
C ASP A 110 -27.52 4.58 5.69
N HIS A 111 -28.60 4.65 4.91
CA HIS A 111 -29.20 3.54 4.16
C HIS A 111 -28.79 3.50 2.68
N ASP A 112 -27.78 4.28 2.28
CA ASP A 112 -27.35 4.32 0.90
C ASP A 112 -26.57 3.04 0.52
N ASP A 113 -27.19 2.18 -0.29
CA ASP A 113 -26.63 0.89 -0.75
C ASP A 113 -25.55 1.02 -1.82
N ASN A 114 -25.16 2.24 -2.18
CA ASN A 114 -24.13 2.47 -3.18
C ASN A 114 -22.73 2.10 -2.68
N PHE A 115 -21.84 1.84 -3.63
CA PHE A 115 -20.47 1.44 -3.34
C PHE A 115 -19.53 2.63 -3.32
N VAL A 116 -18.65 2.66 -2.33
CA VAL A 116 -17.43 3.46 -2.33
C VAL A 116 -16.32 2.63 -2.95
N ILE A 117 -15.58 3.22 -3.89
CA ILE A 117 -14.48 2.57 -4.61
C ILE A 117 -13.20 3.36 -4.33
N ILE A 118 -12.19 2.72 -3.75
CA ILE A 118 -10.87 3.30 -3.54
C ILE A 118 -9.94 2.84 -4.66
N ARG A 119 -9.16 3.77 -5.23
CA ARG A 119 -8.24 3.48 -6.34
C ARG A 119 -6.82 3.99 -6.06
N ASP A 120 -5.87 3.33 -6.70
CA ASP A 120 -4.51 3.83 -6.93
C ASP A 120 -4.40 4.22 -8.41
N GLY A 121 -4.69 5.48 -8.71
CA GLY A 121 -4.87 6.00 -10.06
C GLY A 121 -6.04 5.31 -10.77
N LYS A 122 -5.73 4.44 -11.74
CA LYS A 122 -6.73 3.68 -12.51
C LYS A 122 -7.08 2.32 -11.93
N LYS A 123 -6.31 1.83 -10.93
CA LYS A 123 -6.49 0.49 -10.38
C LYS A 123 -7.41 0.54 -9.17
N ASN A 124 -8.50 -0.23 -9.20
CA ASN A 124 -9.34 -0.42 -8.02
C ASN A 124 -8.54 -1.20 -6.96
N ILE A 125 -8.41 -0.60 -5.78
CA ILE A 125 -7.80 -1.25 -4.62
C ILE A 125 -8.88 -1.98 -3.84
N GLU A 126 -10.01 -1.29 -3.60
CA GLU A 126 -11.10 -1.81 -2.77
C GLU A 126 -12.46 -1.25 -3.20
N LYS A 127 -13.52 -2.01 -2.91
CA LYS A 127 -14.90 -1.65 -3.20
C LYS A 127 -15.79 -2.16 -2.06
N GLU A 128 -16.43 -1.26 -1.34
CA GLU A 128 -17.29 -1.59 -0.19
C GLU A 128 -18.63 -0.85 -0.27
N LYS A 129 -19.70 -1.45 0.26
CA LYS A 129 -21.02 -0.80 0.36
C LYS A 129 -21.00 0.29 1.43
N PHE A 130 -21.64 1.42 1.16
CA PHE A 130 -21.74 2.55 2.09
C PHE A 130 -22.70 2.32 3.28
N SER A 131 -23.43 1.20 3.33
CA SER A 131 -24.42 0.89 4.39
C SER A 131 -23.82 0.95 5.81
N LYS A 132 -24.39 1.79 6.68
CA LYS A 132 -24.01 2.02 8.09
C LYS A 132 -23.38 0.79 8.78
N MET A 133 -22.11 0.87 9.16
CA MET A 133 -21.55 -0.07 10.13
C MET A 133 -21.92 0.38 11.53
N ILE A 134 -22.61 -0.49 12.26
CA ILE A 134 -22.81 -0.37 13.70
C ILE A 134 -21.45 -0.65 14.32
N THR A 135 -20.77 0.38 14.84
CA THR A 135 -19.54 0.19 15.61
C THR A 135 -19.88 -0.63 16.85
N VAL A 136 -19.41 -1.88 16.92
CA VAL A 136 -19.32 -2.58 18.20
C VAL A 136 -18.07 -2.04 18.86
N GLY A 137 -18.25 -1.14 19.83
CA GLY A 137 -17.14 -0.65 20.65
C GLY A 137 -16.46 -1.81 21.37
N ILE A 138 -15.13 -1.77 21.42
CA ILE A 138 -14.35 -2.50 22.42
C ILE A 138 -14.15 -1.55 23.61
#